data_AF-A0A550HHH4-F1
#
_entry.id   AF-A0A550HHH4-F1
#
_cell.length_a   1.000
_cell.length_b   1.000
_cell.length_c   1.000
_cell.angle_alpha   90.00
_cell.angle_beta   90.00
_cell.angle_gamma   90.00
#
_symmetry.space_group_name_H-M   'P 1'
#
loop_
_entity.id
_entity.type
_entity.pdbx_description
1 polymer ?
#
loop_
_entity_poly.entity_id
_entity_poly.type
_entity_poly.pdbx_seq_one_letter_code
_entity_poly.pdbx_strand_id
1 'polypeptide(L)'
;MDKNQEDKITAPKLLVKVPSYITHHEKSKIVIVAIDSKGEIDRTRNDEIEIAMEPIYELENSQVKIDANSAKLVNGEAQVGISSQQSEFVKITVSCKDKKAGLEPYTVLMGTGGFPFHR
;
A
#
# COMPACT_ATOMS: atom_id res chain seq x y z
N MET A 1 13.93 -43.85 -1.62
CA MET A 1 13.26 -42.75 -2.37
C MET A 1 12.48 -41.96 -1.34
N ASP A 2 13.13 -41.02 -0.67
CA ASP A 2 12.46 -40.15 0.30
C ASP A 2 12.31 -38.77 -0.32
N LYS A 3 11.08 -38.45 -0.73
CA LYS A 3 10.67 -37.10 -1.10
C LYS A 3 10.16 -36.41 0.16
N ASN A 4 11.07 -35.96 1.02
CA ASN A 4 10.76 -34.85 1.94
C ASN A 4 11.03 -33.56 1.18
N GLN A 5 10.04 -33.10 0.41
CA GLN A 5 9.93 -31.69 0.07
C GLN A 5 9.45 -31.00 1.34
N GLU A 6 10.40 -30.64 2.21
CA GLU A 6 10.15 -29.67 3.27
C GLU A 6 9.61 -28.39 2.62
N ASP A 7 8.49 -27.94 3.17
CA ASP A 7 7.72 -26.78 2.77
C ASP A 7 8.63 -25.63 2.37
N LYS A 8 8.67 -25.34 1.05
CA LYS A 8 9.24 -24.09 0.54
C LYS A 8 8.46 -22.95 1.18
N ILE A 9 9.06 -22.33 2.19
CA ILE A 9 8.60 -21.08 2.79
C ILE A 9 8.42 -20.08 1.63
N THR A 10 7.16 -19.92 1.25
CA THR A 10 6.68 -19.13 0.13
C THR A 10 6.29 -17.80 0.77
N ALA A 11 7.25 -16.98 1.17
CA ALA A 11 6.98 -15.79 2.00
C ALA A 11 6.00 -14.85 1.27
N PRO A 12 4.72 -14.78 1.68
CA PRO A 12 3.74 -13.94 1.01
C PRO A 12 3.97 -12.50 1.46
N LYS A 13 3.93 -11.56 0.52
CA LYS A 13 4.22 -10.15 0.80
C LYS A 13 3.03 -9.29 0.41
N LEU A 14 2.90 -8.14 1.05
CA LEU A 14 2.08 -7.07 0.49
C LEU A 14 2.89 -6.30 -0.54
N LEU A 15 2.22 -5.82 -1.59
CA LEU A 15 2.74 -4.87 -2.55
C LEU A 15 1.77 -3.70 -2.63
N VAL A 16 2.31 -2.49 -2.50
CA VAL A 16 1.52 -1.26 -2.54
C VAL A 16 1.86 -0.51 -3.83
N LYS A 17 0.87 -0.40 -4.71
CA LYS A 17 0.92 0.40 -5.93
C LYS A 17 0.31 1.75 -5.63
N VAL A 18 1.16 2.78 -5.62
CA VAL A 18 0.74 4.18 -5.47
C VAL A 18 0.66 4.84 -6.85
N PRO A 19 -0.19 5.85 -7.02
CA PRO A 19 -0.14 6.69 -8.21
C PRO A 19 1.24 7.36 -8.31
N SER A 20 1.74 7.54 -9.53
CA SER A 20 3.03 8.21 -9.76
C SER A 20 3.01 9.69 -9.36
N TYR A 21 1.84 10.33 -9.41
CA TYR A 21 1.59 11.68 -8.93
C TYR A 21 0.10 11.84 -8.58
N ILE A 22 -0.21 12.81 -7.72
CA ILE A 22 -1.58 13.24 -7.42
C ILE A 22 -1.64 14.75 -7.61
N THR A 23 -2.42 15.19 -8.60
CA THR A 23 -2.68 16.62 -8.85
C THR A 23 -3.48 17.20 -7.68
N HIS A 24 -3.31 18.49 -7.41
CA HIS A 24 -4.08 19.17 -6.36
C HIS A 24 -5.59 18.96 -6.54
N HIS A 25 -6.26 18.63 -5.43
CA HIS A 25 -7.71 18.40 -5.36
C HIS A 25 -8.21 17.17 -6.13
N GLU A 26 -7.34 16.37 -6.74
CA GLU A 26 -7.73 15.10 -7.35
C GLU A 26 -7.73 13.96 -6.32
N LYS A 27 -8.72 13.07 -6.47
CA LYS A 27 -8.74 11.78 -5.79
C LYS A 27 -8.08 10.74 -6.68
N SER A 28 -7.07 10.10 -6.14
CA SER A 28 -6.40 8.94 -6.74
C SER A 28 -6.63 7.70 -5.88
N LYS A 29 -6.12 6.55 -6.33
CA LYS A 29 -6.26 5.28 -5.63
C LYS A 29 -4.89 4.66 -5.37
N ILE A 30 -4.69 4.19 -4.15
CA ILE A 30 -3.66 3.24 -3.78
C ILE A 30 -4.25 1.85 -3.99
N VAL A 31 -3.54 1.00 -4.72
CA VAL A 31 -3.91 -0.42 -4.90
C VAL A 31 -2.96 -1.26 -4.06
N ILE A 32 -3.51 -2.11 -3.22
CA ILE A 32 -2.77 -2.98 -2.32
C ILE A 32 -3.05 -4.40 -2.77
N VAL A 33 -2.01 -5.18 -3.01
CA VAL A 33 -2.13 -6.57 -3.44
C VAL A 33 -1.31 -7.48 -2.55
N ALA A 34 -1.85 -8.65 -2.21
CA ALA A 34 -1.07 -9.75 -1.65
C ALA A 34 -0.41 -10.51 -2.80
N ILE A 35 0.90 -10.74 -2.70
CA ILE A 35 1.67 -11.48 -3.68
C ILE A 35 2.22 -12.77 -3.08
N ASP A 36 2.19 -13.84 -3.87
CA ASP A 36 2.82 -15.12 -3.54
C ASP A 36 4.35 -15.07 -3.78
N SER A 37 5.06 -16.16 -3.50
CA SER A 37 6.51 -16.23 -3.71
C SER A 37 6.96 -16.16 -5.17
N LYS A 38 6.03 -16.29 -6.12
CA LYS A 38 6.29 -16.15 -7.55
C LYS A 38 6.08 -14.70 -8.00
N GLY A 39 5.62 -13.82 -7.11
CA GLY A 39 5.28 -12.44 -7.41
C GLY A 39 3.90 -12.27 -8.06
N GLU A 40 3.10 -13.33 -8.08
CA GLU A 40 1.73 -13.30 -8.62
C GLU A 40 0.74 -12.91 -7.52
N ILE A 41 -0.40 -12.34 -7.90
CA ILE A 41 -1.45 -11.98 -6.94
C ILE A 41 -2.01 -13.25 -6.31
N ASP A 42 -1.89 -13.36 -4.98
CA ASP A 42 -2.49 -14.44 -4.21
C ASP A 42 -3.99 -14.17 -4.01
N ARG A 43 -4.79 -14.68 -4.94
CA ARG A 43 -6.25 -14.52 -4.95
C ARG A 43 -6.99 -15.24 -3.82
N THR A 44 -6.30 -16.01 -2.98
CA THR A 44 -6.91 -16.70 -1.83
C THR A 44 -7.00 -15.80 -0.59
N ARG A 45 -6.25 -14.69 -0.58
CA ARG A 45 -6.13 -13.79 0.57
C ARG A 45 -7.35 -12.88 0.71
N ASN A 46 -7.86 -12.80 1.93
CA ASN A 46 -9.00 -11.95 2.30
C ASN A 46 -8.79 -11.23 3.63
N ASP A 47 -7.53 -10.94 3.95
CA ASP A 47 -7.08 -10.41 5.23
C ASP A 47 -7.50 -8.96 5.43
N GLU A 48 -7.63 -8.56 6.71
CA GLU A 48 -7.69 -7.15 7.06
C GLU A 48 -6.28 -6.56 7.14
N ILE A 49 -6.11 -5.42 6.49
CA ILE A 49 -4.87 -4.66 6.47
C ILE A 49 -5.06 -3.31 7.16
N GLU A 50 -3.98 -2.81 7.75
CA GLU A 50 -3.82 -1.48 8.29
C GLU A 50 -2.91 -0.67 7.38
N ILE A 51 -3.20 0.63 7.30
CA ILE A 51 -2.51 1.58 6.44
C ILE A 51 -2.10 2.75 7.34
N ALA A 52 -0.80 2.92 7.51
CA ALA A 52 -0.20 4.06 8.19
C ALA A 52 0.39 5.00 7.13
N MET A 53 0.11 6.30 7.27
CA MET A 53 0.66 7.34 6.40
C MET A 53 1.35 8.39 7.25
N GLU A 54 2.61 8.67 6.93
CA GLU A 54 3.47 9.60 7.66
C GLU A 54 4.08 10.59 6.66
N PRO A 55 3.98 11.92 6.89
CA PRO A 55 4.72 12.88 6.10
C PRO A 55 6.24 12.71 6.34
N ILE A 56 7.04 12.80 5.29
CA ILE A 56 8.51 12.66 5.40
C ILE A 56 9.13 13.89 6.06
N TYR A 57 8.55 15.06 5.82
CA TYR A 57 8.95 16.31 6.45
C TYR A 57 7.99 16.58 7.61
N GLU A 58 8.50 17.10 8.73
CA GLU A 58 7.71 17.55 9.89
C GLU A 58 6.91 18.83 9.53
N LEU A 59 6.05 18.71 8.52
CA LEU A 59 5.02 19.69 8.24
C LEU A 59 3.93 19.43 9.26
N GLU A 60 3.77 20.35 10.22
CA GLU A 60 2.76 20.26 11.29
C GLU A 60 1.32 20.08 10.77
N ASN A 61 1.09 20.29 9.46
CA ASN A 61 -0.22 20.19 8.81
C ASN A 61 -0.13 19.50 7.44
N SER A 62 0.16 18.20 7.39
CA SER A 62 0.04 17.42 6.15
C SER A 62 -1.38 17.54 5.58
N GLN A 63 -1.49 17.89 4.29
CA GLN A 63 -2.75 17.99 3.57
C GLN A 63 -3.01 16.75 2.70
N VAL A 64 -2.22 15.70 2.86
CA VAL A 64 -2.49 14.39 2.24
C VAL A 64 -3.48 13.64 3.13
N LYS A 65 -4.54 13.11 2.52
CA LYS A 65 -5.60 12.36 3.21
C LYS A 65 -5.85 11.04 2.50
N ILE A 66 -5.95 9.97 3.28
CA ILE A 66 -6.46 8.68 2.83
C ILE A 66 -7.92 8.50 3.30
N ASP A 67 -8.74 7.87 2.47
CA ASP A 67 -10.16 7.66 2.77
C ASP A 67 -10.37 6.68 3.95
N ALA A 68 -9.41 5.79 4.20
CA ALA A 68 -9.46 4.83 5.30
C ALA A 68 -8.05 4.38 5.74
N ASN A 69 -7.85 4.19 7.05
CA ASN A 69 -6.61 3.67 7.64
C ASN A 69 -6.59 2.12 7.71
N SER A 70 -7.63 1.46 7.21
CA SER A 70 -7.70 0.01 7.11
C SER A 70 -8.58 -0.40 5.94
N ALA A 71 -8.31 -1.56 5.37
CA ALA A 71 -9.11 -2.14 4.29
C ALA A 71 -9.11 -3.67 4.41
N LYS A 72 -10.04 -4.32 3.72
CA LYS A 72 -10.08 -5.77 3.60
C LYS A 72 -9.64 -6.16 2.19
N LEU A 73 -8.69 -7.08 2.07
CA LEU A 73 -8.38 -7.73 0.81
C LEU A 73 -9.60 -8.55 0.36
N VAL A 74 -9.94 -8.46 -0.91
CA VAL A 74 -10.95 -9.29 -1.55
C VAL A 74 -10.28 -9.95 -2.73
N ASN A 75 -10.13 -11.28 -2.67
CA ASN A 75 -9.36 -12.05 -3.64
C ASN A 75 -7.95 -11.49 -3.89
N GLY A 76 -7.25 -11.14 -2.81
CA GLY A 76 -5.87 -10.66 -2.86
C GLY A 76 -5.70 -9.18 -3.14
N GLU A 77 -6.77 -8.40 -3.33
CA GLU A 77 -6.67 -6.97 -3.68
C GLU A 77 -7.53 -6.07 -2.77
N ALA A 78 -7.02 -4.88 -2.48
CA ALA A 78 -7.76 -3.79 -1.85
C ALA A 78 -7.43 -2.45 -2.53
N GLN A 79 -8.35 -1.49 -2.47
CA GLN A 79 -8.16 -0.13 -2.98
C GLN A 79 -8.52 0.88 -1.91
N VAL A 80 -7.68 1.90 -1.74
CA VAL A 80 -7.93 3.02 -0.82
C VAL A 80 -7.74 4.33 -1.56
N GLY A 81 -8.72 5.22 -1.43
CA GLY A 81 -8.63 6.54 -2.03
C GLY A 81 -7.62 7.41 -1.28
N ILE A 82 -6.92 8.26 -2.04
CA ILE A 82 -5.97 9.23 -1.53
C ILE A 82 -6.17 10.55 -2.24
N SER A 83 -6.03 11.65 -1.51
CA SER A 83 -6.12 13.00 -2.05
C SER A 83 -5.07 13.89 -1.40
N SER A 84 -4.67 14.95 -2.11
CA SER A 84 -3.78 15.97 -1.57
C SER A 84 -4.23 17.36 -1.98
N GLN A 85 -4.03 18.34 -1.10
CA GLN A 85 -4.25 19.77 -1.39
C GLN A 85 -2.94 20.53 -1.65
N GLN A 86 -1.78 19.93 -1.39
CA GLN A 86 -0.48 20.57 -1.60
C GLN A 86 0.59 19.56 -2.02
N SER A 87 1.75 20.05 -2.42
CA SER A 87 2.88 19.19 -2.78
C SER A 87 3.59 18.66 -1.53
N GLU A 88 3.60 17.35 -1.33
CA GLU A 88 4.22 16.68 -0.18
C GLU A 88 4.79 15.32 -0.55
N PHE A 89 5.77 14.86 0.25
CA PHE A 89 6.21 13.48 0.24
C PHE A 89 5.69 12.76 1.48
N VAL A 90 5.04 11.62 1.26
CA VAL A 90 4.52 10.76 2.32
C VAL A 90 5.11 9.37 2.22
N LYS A 91 5.33 8.75 3.37
CA LYS A 91 5.59 7.33 3.54
C LYS A 91 4.26 6.64 3.82
N ILE A 92 3.93 5.65 3.01
CA ILE A 92 2.76 4.79 3.23
C ILE A 92 3.26 3.41 3.61
N THR A 93 2.89 2.94 4.79
CA THR A 93 3.18 1.59 5.28
C THR A 93 1.88 0.82 5.38
N VAL A 94 1.87 -0.38 4.81
CA VAL A 94 0.73 -1.30 4.87
C VAL A 94 1.15 -2.58 5.56
N SER A 95 0.36 -3.03 6.52
CA SER A 95 0.59 -4.25 7.29
C SER A 95 -0.69 -5.05 7.46
N CYS A 96 -0.58 -6.37 7.60
CA CYS A 96 -1.72 -7.21 7.99
C CYS A 96 -2.04 -7.00 9.48
N LYS A 97 -3.32 -6.88 9.83
CA LYS A 97 -3.76 -6.80 11.24
C LYS A 97 -3.42 -8.07 12.02
N ASP A 98 -3.66 -9.22 11.40
CA ASP A 98 -3.27 -10.49 11.98
C ASP A 98 -1.81 -10.80 11.66
N LYS A 99 -0.95 -10.64 12.67
CA LYS A 99 0.49 -10.95 12.57
C LYS A 99 0.76 -12.43 12.27
N LYS A 100 -0.18 -13.33 12.52
CA LYS A 100 -0.04 -14.77 12.20
C LYS A 100 -0.33 -15.09 10.74
N ALA A 101 -0.91 -14.14 9.99
CA ALA A 101 -1.27 -14.33 8.60
C ALA A 101 -0.05 -14.42 7.65
N GLY A 102 1.16 -14.19 8.17
CA GLY A 102 2.42 -14.39 7.46
C GLY A 102 2.71 -13.37 6.35
N LEU A 103 1.90 -12.31 6.23
CA LEU A 103 2.12 -11.24 5.25
C LEU A 103 3.14 -10.24 5.78
N GLU A 104 4.26 -10.14 5.09
CA GLU A 104 5.25 -9.10 5.38
C GLU A 104 4.68 -7.70 5.07
N PRO A 105 4.92 -6.71 5.95
CA PRO A 105 4.51 -5.33 5.69
C PRO A 105 5.29 -4.74 4.52
N TYR A 106 4.70 -3.74 3.88
CA TYR A 106 5.31 -3.04 2.75
C TYR A 106 5.24 -1.54 2.94
N THR A 107 6.35 -0.86 2.67
CA THR A 107 6.47 0.60 2.77
C THR A 107 6.85 1.19 1.42
N VAL A 108 6.15 2.23 1.01
CA VAL A 108 6.39 2.97 -0.24
C VAL A 108 6.42 4.47 0.02
N LEU A 109 7.25 5.18 -0.73
CA LEU A 109 7.29 6.63 -0.73
C LEU A 109 6.50 7.16 -1.91
N MET A 110 5.67 8.17 -1.67
CA MET A 110 4.84 8.79 -2.69
C MET A 110 4.98 10.31 -2.64
N GLY A 111 5.17 10.93 -3.80
CA GLY A 111 5.08 12.37 -3.97
C GLY A 111 3.66 12.79 -4.38
N THR A 112 3.19 13.91 -3.86
CA THR A 112 1.97 14.60 -4.24
C THR A 112 2.31 16.01 -4.70
N GLY A 113 1.49 16.64 -5.54
CA GLY A 113 1.73 18.03 -5.95
C GLY A 113 1.25 18.42 -7.34
N GLY A 114 1.00 19.72 -7.51
CA GLY A 114 0.62 20.34 -8.78
C GLY A 114 1.81 20.55 -9.71
N PHE A 115 1.58 20.26 -11.00
CA PHE A 115 2.47 20.63 -12.11
C PHE A 115 2.86 22.14 -12.03
N PRO A 116 4.16 22.51 -12.04
CA PRO A 116 4.58 23.92 -12.09
C PRO A 116 4.61 24.45 -13.53
N PHE A 117 3.67 24.04 -14.39
CA PHE A 117 3.58 24.57 -15.76
C PHE A 117 2.23 25.28 -15.94
N HIS A 118 2.06 26.38 -15.23
CA HIS A 118 1.28 27.48 -15.79
C HIS A 118 2.12 28.07 -16.94
N ARG A 119 1.68 27.83 -18.18
CA ARG A 119 2.00 28.69 -19.33
C ARG A 119 0.94 29.76 -19.43
#